data_AF-A0A2V9W692-F1
#
_entry.id   AF-A0A2V9W692-F1
#
_cell.length_a   1.000
_cell.length_b   1.000
_cell.length_c   1.000
_cell.angle_alpha   90.00
_cell.angle_beta   90.00
_cell.angle_gamma   90.00
#
_symmetry.space_group_name_H-M   'P 1'
#
loop_
_entity.id
_entity.type
_entity.pdbx_description
1 polymer ?
#
loop_
_entity_poly.entity_id
_entity_poly.type
_entity_poly.pdbx_seq_one_letter_code
_entity_poly.pdbx_strand_id
1 'polypeptide(L)'
;MHGRICPQCCGEQREVTLDCPSDCPYLLQAREHEKPRSADQVDAAGLFLQVELSDQFMYEKEHLLMGLSYALAKASRADRSLHDQDLIAALTMLSKSYERRVNSGLHYEQPLTSESQRRAAAEIETMVKEYREAEQKHAGYTSLRDSDVLKALVFLLRLAHGRTSGRPKSRAFVDFLFSQFPEEAAVVAPAEAGSRIILP
;
A
#
# COMPACT_ATOMS: atom_id res chain seq x y z
N MET A 1 -21.96 -12.34 -19.97
CA MET A 1 -22.70 -13.42 -19.29
C MET A 1 -22.16 -13.55 -17.87
N HIS A 2 -22.78 -12.93 -16.87
CA HIS A 2 -22.42 -13.20 -15.47
C HIS A 2 -23.27 -14.38 -15.01
N GLY A 3 -22.75 -15.59 -15.21
CA GLY A 3 -23.33 -16.79 -14.59
C GLY A 3 -23.39 -16.57 -13.09
N ARG A 4 -24.56 -16.77 -12.47
CA ARG A 4 -24.74 -16.62 -11.03
C ARG A 4 -23.78 -17.58 -10.32
N ILE A 5 -22.67 -17.07 -9.79
CA ILE A 5 -21.76 -17.83 -8.94
C ILE A 5 -22.49 -18.18 -7.64
N CYS A 6 -22.42 -19.43 -7.20
CA CYS A 6 -23.05 -19.80 -5.93
C CYS A 6 -22.24 -19.25 -4.74
N PRO A 7 -22.84 -19.15 -3.54
CA PRO A 7 -22.14 -18.63 -2.37
C PRO A 7 -20.85 -19.39 -2.01
N GLN A 8 -20.84 -20.73 -2.19
CA GLN A 8 -19.67 -21.55 -1.92
C GLN A 8 -18.52 -21.24 -2.90
N CYS A 9 -18.78 -21.29 -4.21
CA CYS A 9 -17.77 -20.94 -5.21
C CYS A 9 -17.28 -19.49 -5.04
N CYS A 10 -18.16 -18.55 -4.66
CA CYS A 10 -17.75 -17.18 -4.36
C CYS A 10 -16.81 -17.12 -3.15
N GLY A 11 -17.09 -17.87 -2.08
CA GLY A 11 -16.22 -17.94 -0.91
C GLY A 11 -14.85 -18.54 -1.19
N GLU A 12 -14.81 -19.62 -2.00
CA GLU A 12 -13.57 -20.33 -2.32
C GLU A 12 -12.68 -19.59 -3.33
N GLN A 13 -13.29 -18.90 -4.30
CA GLN A 13 -12.55 -18.33 -5.44
C GLN A 13 -12.27 -16.84 -5.31
N ARG A 14 -12.90 -16.15 -4.34
CA ARG A 14 -12.72 -14.71 -4.08
C ARG A 14 -11.28 -14.36 -3.78
N GLU A 15 -10.76 -13.36 -4.49
CA GLU A 15 -9.36 -12.91 -4.45
C GLU A 15 -8.33 -14.02 -4.76
N VAL A 16 -8.75 -15.24 -5.10
CA VAL A 16 -7.88 -16.32 -5.57
C VAL A 16 -7.84 -16.30 -7.10
N THR A 17 -8.97 -16.61 -7.72
CA THR A 17 -9.14 -16.55 -9.17
C THR A 17 -10.09 -15.43 -9.57
N LEU A 18 -11.03 -15.04 -8.69
CA LEU A 18 -11.92 -13.92 -8.89
C LEU A 18 -11.23 -12.62 -8.49
N ASP A 19 -11.18 -11.69 -9.43
CA ASP A 19 -10.81 -10.31 -9.14
C ASP A 19 -12.05 -9.58 -8.62
N CYS A 20 -12.19 -9.53 -7.29
CA CYS A 20 -13.38 -9.01 -6.65
C CYS A 20 -13.29 -7.48 -6.51
N PRO A 21 -14.33 -6.73 -6.90
CA PRO A 21 -14.32 -5.29 -6.73
C PRO A 21 -14.37 -4.94 -5.23
N SER A 22 -13.70 -3.84 -4.86
CA SER A 22 -13.51 -3.43 -3.46
C SER A 22 -14.82 -3.11 -2.72
N ASP A 23 -15.88 -2.77 -3.45
CA ASP A 23 -17.22 -2.47 -2.94
C ASP A 23 -18.14 -3.70 -2.88
N CYS A 24 -17.64 -4.90 -3.21
CA CYS A 24 -18.43 -6.13 -3.13
C CYS A 24 -18.86 -6.40 -1.68
N PRO A 25 -20.17 -6.42 -1.37
CA PRO A 25 -20.65 -6.56 0.02
C PRO A 25 -20.21 -7.89 0.63
N TYR A 26 -20.14 -8.94 -0.18
CA TYR A 26 -19.67 -10.23 0.30
C TYR A 26 -18.17 -10.21 0.63
N LEU A 27 -17.34 -9.52 -0.17
CA LEU A 27 -15.91 -9.37 0.09
C LEU A 27 -15.68 -8.59 1.38
N LEU A 28 -16.37 -7.46 1.56
CA LEU A 28 -16.29 -6.64 2.76
C LEU A 28 -16.62 -7.47 4.01
N GLN A 29 -17.75 -8.19 3.99
CA GLN A 29 -18.15 -9.06 5.09
C GLN A 29 -17.11 -10.15 5.39
N ALA A 30 -16.49 -10.75 4.36
CA ALA A 30 -15.46 -11.75 4.58
C ALA A 30 -14.18 -11.16 5.18
N ARG A 31 -13.77 -9.96 4.76
CA ARG A 31 -12.60 -9.28 5.33
C ARG A 31 -12.80 -8.91 6.79
N GLU A 32 -14.01 -8.53 7.20
CA GLU A 32 -14.35 -8.27 8.61
C GLU A 32 -14.21 -9.51 9.50
N HIS A 33 -14.46 -10.70 8.95
CA HIS A 33 -14.42 -11.98 9.67
C HIS A 33 -13.20 -12.83 9.28
N GLU A 34 -12.24 -12.23 8.57
CA GLU A 34 -11.03 -12.90 8.10
C GLU A 34 -10.20 -13.31 9.31
N LYS A 35 -9.81 -14.58 9.36
CA LYS A 35 -8.89 -15.03 10.41
C LYS A 35 -7.50 -14.48 10.11
N PRO A 36 -6.75 -14.03 11.14
CA PRO A 36 -5.35 -13.71 10.97
C PRO A 36 -4.61 -14.87 10.31
N ARG A 37 -3.71 -14.55 9.38
CA ARG A 37 -2.86 -15.56 8.74
C ARG A 37 -2.04 -16.29 9.80
N SER A 38 -1.89 -17.60 9.61
CA SER A 38 -1.04 -18.40 10.48
C SER A 38 0.43 -18.07 10.23
N ALA A 39 1.28 -18.29 11.23
CA ALA A 39 2.68 -17.89 11.18
C ALA A 39 3.47 -18.58 10.04
N ASP A 40 3.07 -19.79 9.65
CA ASP A 40 3.63 -20.56 8.53
C ASP A 40 3.33 -19.95 7.15
N GLN A 41 2.30 -19.09 7.05
CA GLN A 41 1.93 -18.40 5.80
C GLN A 41 2.66 -17.04 5.64
N VAL A 42 3.45 -16.64 6.63
CA VAL A 42 4.17 -15.38 6.63
C VAL A 42 5.66 -15.67 6.64
N ASP A 43 6.37 -15.24 5.58
CA ASP A 43 7.82 -15.34 5.55
C ASP A 43 8.42 -14.41 6.61
N ALA A 44 8.87 -15.00 7.72
CA ALA A 44 9.48 -14.27 8.83
C ALA A 44 10.74 -13.51 8.41
N ALA A 45 11.52 -14.05 7.46
CA ALA A 45 12.69 -13.35 6.91
C ALA A 45 12.27 -12.13 6.09
N GLY A 46 11.12 -12.22 5.41
CA GLY A 46 10.46 -11.12 4.71
C GLY A 46 9.96 -9.98 5.60
N LEU A 47 9.88 -10.17 6.93
CA LEU A 47 9.43 -9.13 7.87
C LEU A 47 10.57 -8.27 8.45
N PHE A 48 11.83 -8.61 8.18
CA PHE A 48 13.01 -7.90 8.67
C PHE A 48 12.98 -7.66 10.19
N LEU A 49 12.68 -8.70 10.98
CA LEU A 49 12.47 -8.57 12.44
C LEU A 49 13.67 -7.99 13.21
N GLN A 50 14.88 -8.06 12.64
CA GLN A 50 16.09 -7.43 13.14
C GLN A 50 16.05 -5.89 13.11
N VAL A 51 15.19 -5.29 12.30
CA VAL A 51 15.03 -3.83 12.22
C VAL A 51 14.05 -3.39 13.31
N GLU A 52 14.58 -2.75 14.34
CA GLU A 52 13.78 -2.21 15.43
C GLU A 52 13.00 -0.95 15.02
N LEU A 53 11.70 -0.97 15.29
CA LEU A 53 10.77 0.13 15.07
C LEU A 53 10.26 0.58 16.43
N SER A 54 10.74 1.72 16.92
CA SER A 54 10.29 2.31 18.19
C SER A 54 9.12 3.27 17.95
N ASP A 55 8.27 3.45 18.96
CA ASP A 55 7.18 4.44 18.91
C ASP A 55 7.73 5.86 18.66
N GLN A 56 8.90 6.17 19.22
CA GLN A 56 9.59 7.44 18.98
C GLN A 56 9.92 7.64 17.49
N PHE A 57 10.42 6.60 16.80
CA PHE A 57 10.68 6.67 15.37
C PHE A 57 9.38 6.93 14.59
N MET A 58 8.29 6.27 14.97
CA MET A 58 6.99 6.44 14.32
C MET A 58 6.48 7.87 14.43
N TYR A 59 6.65 8.48 15.61
CA TYR A 59 6.28 9.88 15.84
C TYR A 59 7.19 10.86 15.06
N GLU A 60 8.52 10.70 15.15
CA GLU A 60 9.46 11.60 14.50
C GLU A 60 9.41 11.54 12.97
N LYS A 61 9.06 10.38 12.41
CA LYS A 61 9.06 10.14 10.96
C LYS A 61 7.65 10.01 10.38
N GLU A 62 6.63 10.53 11.07
CA GLU A 62 5.23 10.49 10.62
C GLU A 62 5.07 11.00 9.18
N HIS A 63 5.66 12.15 8.84
CA HIS A 63 5.56 12.72 7.48
C HIS A 63 6.21 11.84 6.40
N LEU A 64 7.33 11.18 6.71
CA LEU A 64 7.97 10.22 5.81
C LEU A 64 7.06 9.01 5.58
N LEU A 65 6.51 8.45 6.66
CA LEU A 65 5.60 7.30 6.60
C LEU A 65 4.32 7.62 5.83
N MET A 66 3.76 8.80 6.06
CA MET A 66 2.57 9.30 5.36
C MET A 66 2.85 9.46 3.86
N GLY A 67 3.96 10.13 3.49
CA GLY A 67 4.30 10.34 2.09
C GLY A 67 4.59 9.03 1.35
N LEU A 68 5.24 8.05 1.99
CA LEU A 68 5.51 6.73 1.39
C LEU A 68 4.21 5.94 1.20
N SER A 69 3.30 6.02 2.17
CA SER A 69 1.96 5.44 2.06
C SER A 69 1.17 6.07 0.91
N TYR A 70 1.26 7.40 0.76
CA TYR A 70 0.65 8.11 -0.35
C TYR A 70 1.26 7.72 -1.70
N ALA A 71 2.59 7.54 -1.79
CA ALA A 71 3.26 7.09 -3.00
C ALA A 71 2.76 5.70 -3.45
N LEU A 72 2.58 4.77 -2.51
CA LEU A 72 1.96 3.47 -2.77
C LEU A 72 0.51 3.62 -3.25
N ALA A 73 -0.30 4.47 -2.60
CA ALA A 73 -1.68 4.74 -3.02
C ALA A 73 -1.74 5.32 -4.44
N LYS A 74 -0.86 6.27 -4.74
CA LYS A 74 -0.72 6.89 -6.07
C LYS A 74 -0.34 5.85 -7.13
N ALA A 75 0.61 4.96 -6.84
CA ALA A 75 0.96 3.86 -7.73
C ALA A 75 -0.26 2.94 -8.01
N SER A 76 -0.99 2.54 -6.97
CA SER A 76 -2.19 1.70 -7.09
C SER A 76 -3.37 2.36 -7.80
N ARG A 77 -3.46 3.70 -7.79
CA ARG A 77 -4.45 4.45 -8.59
C ARG A 77 -4.08 4.47 -10.06
N ALA A 78 -2.79 4.66 -10.35
CA ALA A 78 -2.26 4.70 -11.71
C ALA A 78 -2.30 3.33 -12.40
N ASP A 79 -2.28 2.24 -11.65
CA ASP A 79 -2.41 0.87 -12.15
C ASP A 79 -3.37 0.05 -11.29
N ARG A 80 -4.60 -0.12 -11.77
CA ARG A 80 -5.65 -0.87 -11.07
C ARG A 80 -5.39 -2.38 -11.01
N SER A 81 -4.41 -2.89 -11.76
CA SER A 81 -4.02 -4.30 -11.71
C SER A 81 -3.05 -4.62 -10.57
N LEU A 82 -2.60 -3.62 -9.81
CA LEU A 82 -1.79 -3.81 -8.61
C LEU A 82 -2.58 -4.51 -7.52
N HIS A 83 -2.02 -5.62 -7.06
CA HIS A 83 -2.49 -6.36 -5.88
C HIS A 83 -1.49 -6.20 -4.73
N ASP A 84 -1.91 -6.57 -3.53
CA ASP A 84 -1.09 -6.45 -2.32
C ASP A 84 0.29 -7.11 -2.48
N GLN A 85 0.34 -8.26 -3.17
CA GLN A 85 1.59 -8.99 -3.42
C GLN A 85 2.62 -8.19 -4.23
N ASP A 86 2.18 -7.34 -5.15
CA ASP A 86 3.07 -6.51 -5.97
C ASP A 86 3.69 -5.39 -5.14
N LEU A 87 2.88 -4.76 -4.27
CA LEU A 87 3.37 -3.74 -3.34
C LEU A 87 4.33 -4.36 -2.31
N ILE A 88 4.00 -5.54 -1.78
CA ILE A 88 4.87 -6.30 -0.87
C ILE A 88 6.19 -6.65 -1.55
N ALA A 89 6.17 -7.11 -2.80
CA ALA A 89 7.38 -7.42 -3.56
C ALA A 89 8.27 -6.17 -3.78
N ALA A 90 7.66 -5.03 -4.14
CA ALA A 90 8.38 -3.77 -4.29
C ALA A 90 9.00 -3.29 -2.96
N LEU A 91 8.22 -3.29 -1.87
CA LEU A 91 8.69 -2.93 -0.53
C LEU A 91 9.80 -3.86 -0.03
N THR A 92 9.67 -5.17 -0.30
CA THR A 92 10.69 -6.17 0.07
C THR A 92 11.99 -5.91 -0.67
N MET A 93 11.94 -5.69 -1.98
CA MET A 93 13.13 -5.39 -2.79
C MET A 93 13.83 -4.13 -2.28
N LEU A 94 13.08 -3.04 -2.10
CA LEU A 94 13.63 -1.78 -1.62
C LEU A 94 14.21 -1.93 -0.20
N SER A 95 13.54 -2.65 0.70
CA SER A 95 14.05 -2.92 2.05
C SER A 95 15.38 -3.68 2.01
N LYS A 96 15.52 -4.71 1.16
CA LYS A 96 16.81 -5.42 0.96
C LYS A 96 17.90 -4.49 0.42
N SER A 97 17.54 -3.60 -0.51
CA SER A 97 18.49 -2.65 -1.09
C SER A 97 18.96 -1.62 -0.07
N TYR A 98 18.06 -1.03 0.71
CA TYR A 98 18.43 -0.09 1.78
C TYR A 98 19.18 -0.78 2.93
N GLU A 99 18.81 -2.00 3.32
CA GLU A 99 19.56 -2.77 4.31
C GLU A 99 21.00 -3.00 3.87
N ARG A 100 21.21 -3.38 2.60
CA ARG A 100 22.56 -3.53 2.04
C ARG A 100 23.32 -2.21 2.03
N ARG A 101 22.69 -1.11 1.62
CA ARG A 101 23.31 0.22 1.63
C ARG A 101 23.75 0.63 3.04
N VAL A 102 22.90 0.39 4.04
CA VAL A 102 23.21 0.70 5.46
C VAL A 102 24.35 -0.18 5.99
N ASN A 103 24.35 -1.47 5.67
CA ASN A 103 25.32 -2.42 6.24
C ASN A 103 26.68 -2.42 5.53
N SER A 104 26.72 -2.17 4.22
CA SER A 104 27.95 -2.29 3.42
C SER A 104 28.23 -1.12 2.47
N GLY A 105 27.33 -0.13 2.37
CA GLY A 105 27.46 0.97 1.41
C GLY A 105 27.24 0.57 -0.04
N LEU A 106 26.81 -0.67 -0.32
CA LEU A 106 26.65 -1.16 -1.69
C LEU A 106 25.27 -0.80 -2.24
N HIS A 107 25.27 -0.07 -3.36
CA HIS A 107 24.08 0.23 -4.14
C HIS A 107 23.81 -0.92 -5.12
N TYR A 108 23.00 -1.89 -4.69
CA TYR A 108 22.54 -2.99 -5.54
C TYR A 108 21.03 -3.20 -5.37
N GLU A 109 20.34 -3.28 -6.50
CA GLU A 109 18.91 -3.56 -6.60
C GLU A 109 18.69 -4.91 -7.29
N GLN A 110 17.83 -5.72 -6.68
CA GLN A 110 17.39 -6.95 -7.32
C GLN A 110 16.35 -6.59 -8.39
N PRO A 111 16.45 -7.16 -9.60
CA PRO A 111 15.48 -6.85 -10.65
C PRO A 111 14.08 -7.33 -10.25
N LEU A 112 13.12 -6.41 -10.32
CA LEU A 112 11.69 -6.72 -10.16
C LEU A 112 11.16 -7.38 -11.45
N THR A 113 10.32 -8.39 -11.28
CA THR A 113 9.87 -9.25 -12.39
C THR A 113 8.74 -8.61 -13.18
N SER A 114 7.78 -7.96 -12.52
CA SER A 114 6.63 -7.33 -13.17
C SER A 114 6.80 -5.81 -13.34
N GLU A 115 6.09 -5.26 -14.33
CA GLU A 115 6.04 -3.81 -14.55
C GLU A 115 5.30 -3.07 -13.43
N SER A 116 4.25 -3.70 -12.88
CA SER A 116 3.48 -3.16 -11.75
C SER A 116 4.37 -2.98 -10.51
N GLN A 117 5.21 -3.97 -10.19
CA GLN A 117 6.19 -3.89 -9.11
C GLN A 117 7.20 -2.76 -9.36
N ARG A 118 7.76 -2.68 -10.57
CA ARG A 118 8.73 -1.62 -10.94
C ARG A 118 8.12 -0.23 -10.78
N ARG A 119 6.86 -0.04 -11.18
CA ARG A 119 6.14 1.23 -11.01
C ARG A 119 5.95 1.60 -9.54
N ALA A 120 5.53 0.64 -8.71
CA ALA A 120 5.37 0.88 -7.27
C ALA A 120 6.71 1.26 -6.61
N ALA A 121 7.79 0.58 -6.98
CA ALA A 121 9.13 0.91 -6.50
C ALA A 121 9.58 2.32 -6.95
N ALA A 122 9.35 2.67 -8.21
CA ALA A 122 9.71 3.98 -8.76
C ALA A 122 8.97 5.13 -8.08
N GLU A 123 7.69 4.96 -7.73
CA GLU A 123 6.93 5.98 -6.99
C GLU A 123 7.48 6.18 -5.57
N ILE A 124 7.87 5.09 -4.89
CA ILE A 124 8.54 5.18 -3.58
C ILE A 124 9.88 5.93 -3.70
N GLU A 125 10.72 5.57 -4.67
CA GLU A 125 12.02 6.20 -4.87
C GLU A 125 11.89 7.69 -5.22
N THR A 126 10.91 8.03 -6.04
CA THR A 126 10.56 9.42 -6.38
C THR A 126 10.17 10.18 -5.12
N MET A 127 9.28 9.62 -4.31
CA MET A 127 8.87 10.23 -3.03
C MET A 127 10.06 10.46 -2.09
N VAL A 128 10.96 9.47 -1.93
CA VAL A 128 12.14 9.63 -1.06
C VAL A 128 13.07 10.73 -1.59
N LYS A 129 13.26 10.81 -2.91
CA LYS A 129 14.03 11.88 -3.55
C LYS A 129 13.40 13.25 -3.28
N GLU A 130 12.10 13.39 -3.53
CA GLU A 130 11.36 14.64 -3.31
C GLU A 130 11.38 15.06 -1.84
N TYR A 131 11.28 14.10 -0.91
CA TYR A 131 11.39 14.37 0.53
C TYR A 131 12.75 14.97 0.88
N ARG A 132 13.84 14.38 0.38
CA ARG A 132 15.20 14.91 0.60
C ARG A 132 15.39 16.31 0.00
N GLU A 133 14.86 16.53 -1.20
CA GLU A 133 14.91 17.83 -1.85
C GLU A 133 14.11 18.89 -1.08
N ALA A 134 12.96 18.53 -0.51
CA ALA A 134 12.17 19.42 0.33
C ALA A 134 12.93 19.80 1.61
N GLU A 135 13.51 18.83 2.33
CA GLU A 135 14.36 19.11 3.50
C GLU A 135 15.53 20.03 3.14
N GLN A 136 16.22 19.76 2.02
CA GLN A 136 17.34 20.57 1.54
C GLN A 136 16.92 22.02 1.25
N LYS A 137 15.75 22.23 0.64
CA LYS A 137 15.23 23.58 0.33
C LYS A 137 14.81 24.35 1.58
N HIS A 138 14.22 23.68 2.58
CA HIS A 138 13.70 24.33 3.78
C HIS A 138 14.75 24.53 4.88
N ALA A 139 15.64 23.56 5.09
CA ALA A 139 16.62 23.55 6.18
C ALA A 139 18.07 23.72 5.70
N GLY A 140 18.35 23.62 4.40
CA GLY A 140 19.70 23.71 3.84
C GLY A 140 20.53 22.43 3.96
N TYR A 141 19.97 21.36 4.54
CA TYR A 141 20.55 20.03 4.62
C TYR A 141 19.44 18.97 4.64
N THR A 142 19.74 17.74 4.22
CA THR A 142 18.85 16.58 4.40
C THR A 142 19.17 15.89 5.73
N SER A 143 18.14 15.67 6.56
CA SER A 143 18.27 14.91 7.81
C SER A 143 17.97 13.42 7.61
N LEU A 144 17.27 13.09 6.51
CA LEU A 144 16.84 11.74 6.20
C LEU A 144 18.01 10.79 5.86
N ARG A 145 18.32 9.89 6.79
CA ARG A 145 19.33 8.83 6.62
C ARG A 145 18.76 7.61 5.90
N ASP A 146 19.62 6.85 5.22
CA ASP A 146 19.21 5.56 4.61
C ASP A 146 18.66 4.56 5.65
N SER A 147 19.15 4.63 6.90
CA SER A 147 18.60 3.83 8.01
C SER A 147 17.14 4.19 8.34
N ASP A 148 16.77 5.47 8.20
CA ASP A 148 15.41 5.92 8.47
C ASP A 148 14.47 5.48 7.34
N VAL A 149 14.95 5.54 6.10
CA VAL A 149 14.21 5.02 4.94
C VAL A 149 14.01 3.50 5.07
N LEU A 150 15.05 2.74 5.45
CA LEU A 150 14.92 1.31 5.71
C LEU A 150 13.83 1.02 6.75
N LYS A 151 13.86 1.69 7.90
CA LYS A 151 12.86 1.51 8.96
C LYS A 151 11.45 1.84 8.47
N ALA A 152 11.28 2.92 7.71
CA ALA A 152 9.99 3.30 7.15
C ALA A 152 9.46 2.27 6.13
N LEU A 153 10.31 1.75 5.26
CA LEU A 153 9.96 0.68 4.32
C LEU A 153 9.58 -0.62 5.05
N VAL A 154 10.35 -1.01 6.06
CA VAL A 154 10.06 -2.19 6.89
C VAL A 154 8.75 -2.01 7.65
N PHE A 155 8.46 -0.82 8.17
CA PHE A 155 7.16 -0.52 8.78
C PHE A 155 6.02 -0.76 7.79
N LEU A 156 6.09 -0.19 6.59
CA LEU A 156 5.05 -0.35 5.57
C LEU A 156 4.92 -1.79 5.08
N LEU A 157 6.04 -2.52 4.98
CA LEU A 157 6.04 -3.93 4.65
C LEU A 157 5.31 -4.76 5.72
N ARG A 158 5.62 -4.55 7.00
CA ARG A 158 4.92 -5.21 8.11
C ARG A 158 3.44 -4.83 8.16
N LEU A 159 3.10 -3.58 7.89
CA LEU A 159 1.73 -3.11 7.78
C LEU A 159 0.98 -3.80 6.63
N ALA A 160 1.61 -3.92 5.46
CA ALA A 160 1.06 -4.64 4.32
C ALA A 160 0.81 -6.12 4.65
N HIS A 161 1.77 -6.78 5.31
CA HIS A 161 1.60 -8.16 5.78
C HIS A 161 0.49 -8.32 6.82
N GLY A 162 0.27 -7.31 7.67
CA GLY A 162 -0.82 -7.30 8.64
C GLY A 162 -2.21 -7.08 8.03
N ARG A 163 -2.30 -6.59 6.78
CA ARG A 163 -3.58 -6.28 6.11
C ARG A 163 -3.96 -7.21 4.97
N THR A 164 -2.97 -7.73 4.23
CA THR A 164 -3.26 -8.63 3.12
C THR A 164 -3.85 -9.95 3.60
N SER A 165 -4.82 -10.50 2.85
CA SER A 165 -5.31 -11.86 3.07
C SER A 165 -4.30 -12.92 2.63
N GLY A 166 -3.25 -12.54 1.90
CA GLY A 166 -2.26 -13.44 1.31
C GLY A 166 -2.76 -14.15 0.05
N ARG A 167 -4.02 -13.92 -0.36
CA ARG A 167 -4.54 -14.44 -1.63
C ARG A 167 -3.91 -13.68 -2.81
N PRO A 168 -3.68 -14.34 -3.97
CA PRO A 168 -2.98 -13.74 -5.12
C PRO A 168 -3.59 -12.43 -5.61
N LYS A 169 -4.92 -12.27 -5.54
CA LYS A 169 -5.64 -11.07 -5.94
C LYS A 169 -6.15 -10.25 -4.76
N SER A 170 -5.54 -10.40 -3.58
CA SER A 170 -5.84 -9.56 -2.43
C SER A 170 -5.56 -8.10 -2.75
N ARG A 171 -6.52 -7.23 -2.41
CA ARG A 171 -6.38 -5.77 -2.50
C ARG A 171 -6.67 -5.09 -1.16
N ALA A 172 -6.61 -5.84 -0.05
CA ALA A 172 -6.95 -5.35 1.28
C ALA A 172 -5.99 -4.26 1.77
N PHE A 173 -4.69 -4.39 1.46
CA PHE A 173 -3.72 -3.33 1.76
C PHE A 173 -3.91 -2.13 0.83
N VAL A 174 -4.16 -2.36 -0.47
CA VAL A 174 -4.50 -1.29 -1.42
C VAL A 174 -5.72 -0.48 -0.97
N ASP A 175 -6.81 -1.16 -0.60
CA ASP A 175 -8.05 -0.52 -0.17
C ASP A 175 -7.86 0.23 1.15
N PHE A 176 -7.00 -0.28 2.04
CA PHE A 176 -6.57 0.48 3.21
C PHE A 176 -5.83 1.76 2.83
N LEU A 177 -4.87 1.72 1.90
CA LEU A 177 -4.17 2.92 1.46
C LEU A 177 -5.16 3.95 0.89
N PHE A 178 -6.16 3.51 0.12
CA PHE A 178 -7.20 4.41 -0.39
C PHE A 178 -8.06 5.04 0.70
N SER A 179 -8.36 4.31 1.78
CA SER A 179 -9.11 4.87 2.91
C SER A 179 -8.32 5.90 3.72
N GLN A 180 -6.98 5.83 3.70
CA GLN A 180 -6.12 6.84 4.33
C GLN A 180 -6.03 8.13 3.50
N PHE A 181 -6.20 8.03 2.18
CA PHE A 181 -6.08 9.16 1.27
C PHE A 181 -7.30 9.26 0.34
N PRO A 182 -8.53 9.50 0.82
CA PRO A 182 -9.69 9.61 -0.06
C PRO A 182 -9.42 10.61 -1.18
N GLU A 183 -9.68 10.23 -2.44
CA GLU A 183 -9.82 11.26 -3.48
C GLU A 183 -11.04 12.07 -3.05
N GLU A 184 -10.90 13.39 -2.90
CA GLU A 184 -12.06 14.26 -2.72
C GLU A 184 -13.05 13.89 -3.82
N ALA A 185 -14.15 13.25 -3.42
CA ALA A 185 -15.20 12.89 -4.35
C ALA A 185 -15.54 14.18 -5.08
N ALA A 186 -15.26 14.22 -6.39
CA ALA A 186 -15.61 15.34 -7.24
C ALA A 186 -16.99 15.79 -6.80
N VAL A 187 -17.03 16.98 -6.19
CA VAL A 187 -18.19 17.51 -5.47
C VAL A 187 -19.39 17.22 -6.34
N VAL A 188 -20.28 16.34 -5.86
CA VAL A 188 -21.55 16.04 -6.51
C VAL A 188 -22.16 17.40 -6.76
N ALA A 189 -22.21 17.82 -8.03
CA ALA A 189 -22.88 19.03 -8.42
C ALA A 189 -24.25 19.01 -7.71
N PRO A 190 -24.63 20.05 -6.96
CA PRO A 190 -25.89 20.02 -6.24
C PRO A 190 -26.97 19.73 -7.28
N ALA A 191 -27.67 18.60 -7.07
CA ALA A 191 -28.82 18.24 -7.87
C ALA A 191 -29.69 19.49 -7.95
N GLU A 192 -29.92 19.99 -9.17
CA GLU A 192 -30.80 21.13 -9.41
C GLU A 192 -32.06 20.92 -8.57
N ALA A 193 -32.23 21.79 -7.58
CA ALA A 193 -33.44 21.86 -6.80
C ALA A 193 -34.55 22.18 -7.80
N GLY A 194 -35.23 21.15 -8.27
CA GLY A 194 -36.42 21.26 -9.10
C GLY A 194 -37.43 22.11 -8.37
N SER A 195 -37.50 23.38 -8.77
CA SER A 195 -38.47 24.36 -8.33
C SER A 195 -39.87 23.79 -8.60
N ARG A 196 -40.55 23.37 -7.53
CA ARG A 196 -41.99 23.12 -7.56
C ARG A 196 -42.67 24.41 -7.13
N ILE A 197 -42.96 25.26 -8.10
CA ILE A 197 -43.94 26.33 -7.93
C ILE A 197 -45.30 25.65 -7.74
N ILE A 198 -45.84 25.73 -6.53
CA ILE A 198 -47.27 25.51 -6.26
C ILE A 198 -47.95 26.85 -6.53
N LEU A 199 -48.89 26.87 -7.47
CA LEU A 199 -49.86 27.96 -7.62
C LEU A 199 -51.26 27.42 -7.24
N PRO A 200 -52.10 28.23 -6.55
CA PRO A 200 -53.40 27.83 -6.04
C PRO A 200 -54.45 27.63 -7.13
#